data_AF-A0A4Q3J9P4-F1
#
_entry.id   AF-A0A4Q3J9P4-F1
#
_cell.length_a   1.000
_cell.length_b   1.000
_cell.length_c   1.000
_cell.angle_alpha   90.00
_cell.angle_beta   90.00
_cell.angle_gamma   90.00
#
_symmetry.space_group_name_H-M   'P 1'
#
loop_
_entity.id
_entity.type
_entity.pdbx_description
1 polymer ?
#
loop_
_entity_poly.entity_id
_entity_poly.type
_entity_poly.pdbx_seq_one_letter_code
_entity_poly.pdbx_strand_id
1 'polypeptide(L)'
;MTRNAATRATVLLAASLALAAPALAGDRAQFHPIGYSEDGRYFAFEEFGIQDGSGFPYSTTTIVDLPADKWVSGTPYRMVRQDESISIGDLRRLAAKDMARSIDTLGIDYPAAIIALNGDGDPDAAAGSLRFGQPGYGLLPVEDEHLLELEAFDLASGSDCAIIDDKTKGFALKLDGVELTRDAVEFEGKALGLVIDDG
;
A
#
# COMPACT_ATOMS: atom_id res chain seq x y z
N MET A 1 17.75 -57.72 19.23
CA MET A 1 17.94 -56.26 19.38
C MET A 1 17.54 -55.57 18.08
N THR A 2 16.24 -55.41 17.83
CA THR A 2 15.70 -54.64 16.70
C THR A 2 15.44 -53.23 17.22
N ARG A 3 16.35 -52.30 16.93
CA ARG A 3 16.15 -50.87 17.25
C ARG A 3 15.04 -50.35 16.34
N ASN A 4 13.90 -50.02 16.96
CA ASN A 4 12.66 -49.56 16.34
C ASN A 4 12.90 -48.42 15.33
N ALA A 5 12.83 -48.75 14.03
CA ALA A 5 12.86 -47.77 12.94
C ALA A 5 11.76 -46.70 13.10
N ALA A 6 10.64 -47.08 13.71
CA ALA A 6 9.53 -46.18 14.04
C ALA A 6 9.95 -45.03 14.96
N THR A 7 10.77 -45.27 15.98
CA THR A 7 11.20 -44.22 16.94
C THR A 7 12.18 -43.23 16.31
N ARG A 8 12.98 -43.66 15.33
CA ARG A 8 13.87 -42.77 14.57
C ARG A 8 13.11 -41.87 13.60
N ALA A 9 12.04 -42.37 12.99
CA ALA A 9 11.19 -41.60 12.10
C ALA A 9 10.43 -40.49 12.84
N THR A 10 9.95 -40.75 14.07
CA THR A 10 9.22 -39.74 14.87
C THR A 10 10.12 -38.59 15.33
N VAL A 11 11.37 -38.86 15.70
CA VAL A 11 12.32 -37.79 16.13
C VAL A 11 12.73 -36.91 14.95
N LEU A 12 12.88 -37.47 13.75
CA LEU A 12 13.20 -36.70 12.54
C LEU A 12 12.04 -35.77 12.11
N LEU A 13 10.79 -36.21 12.24
CA LEU A 13 9.62 -35.39 11.89
C LEU A 13 9.38 -34.25 12.90
N ALA A 14 9.59 -34.51 14.20
CA ALA A 14 9.50 -33.47 15.22
C ALA A 14 10.63 -32.43 15.10
N ALA A 15 11.82 -32.83 14.67
CA ALA A 15 12.92 -31.91 14.41
C ALA A 15 12.69 -31.02 13.18
N SER A 16 11.97 -31.50 12.15
CA SER A 16 11.66 -30.69 10.96
C SER A 16 10.60 -29.61 11.19
N LEU A 17 9.65 -29.80 12.12
CA LEU A 17 8.66 -28.76 12.45
C LEU A 17 9.26 -27.60 13.27
N ALA A 18 10.36 -27.84 13.99
CA ALA A 18 11.04 -26.81 14.80
C ALA A 18 11.93 -25.86 13.96
N LEU A 19 12.07 -26.09 12.65
CA LEU A 19 12.85 -25.29 11.72
C LEU A 19 11.99 -24.47 10.74
N ALA A 20 10.67 -24.51 10.87
CA ALA A 20 9.78 -23.64 10.10
C ALA A 20 9.88 -22.21 10.64
N ALA A 21 10.85 -21.45 10.16
CA ALA A 21 10.83 -20.00 10.29
C ALA A 21 9.51 -19.48 9.66
N PRO A 22 8.87 -18.45 10.23
CA PRO A 22 7.72 -17.82 9.60
C PRO A 22 8.11 -17.45 8.16
N ALA A 23 7.30 -17.90 7.20
CA ALA A 23 7.40 -17.39 5.85
C ALA A 23 6.99 -15.91 5.92
N LEU A 24 7.92 -15.02 5.62
CA LEU A 24 7.62 -13.62 5.36
C LEU A 24 6.95 -13.57 3.98
N ALA A 25 5.66 -13.88 3.94
CA ALA A 25 4.84 -13.60 2.78
C ALA A 25 4.60 -12.09 2.77
N GLY A 26 5.10 -11.40 1.76
CA GLY A 26 4.96 -9.96 1.63
C GLY A 26 4.85 -9.64 0.16
N ASP A 27 3.62 -9.37 -0.31
CA ASP A 27 3.45 -8.91 -1.67
C ASP A 27 3.76 -7.41 -1.78
N ARG A 28 4.39 -7.03 -2.89
CA ARG A 28 4.65 -5.64 -3.22
C ARG A 28 3.60 -5.18 -4.22
N ALA A 29 2.60 -4.46 -3.73
CA ALA A 29 1.59 -3.84 -4.58
C ALA A 29 2.26 -2.88 -5.58
N GLN A 30 1.87 -2.97 -6.85
CA GLN A 30 2.21 -1.98 -7.85
C GLN A 30 1.20 -0.83 -7.81
N PHE A 31 1.69 0.39 -7.97
CA PHE A 31 0.88 1.60 -7.99
C PHE A 31 0.63 2.08 -9.43
N HIS A 32 -0.61 2.43 -9.74
CA HIS A 32 -1.00 3.07 -10.99
C HIS A 32 -1.92 4.26 -10.73
N PRO A 33 -1.46 5.50 -10.95
CA PRO A 33 -2.32 6.66 -10.84
C PRO A 33 -3.28 6.70 -12.04
N ILE A 34 -4.56 6.93 -11.77
CA ILE A 34 -5.60 6.96 -12.81
C ILE A 34 -5.80 8.40 -13.27
N GLY A 35 -5.99 9.33 -12.33
CA GLY A 35 -6.16 10.73 -12.66
C GLY A 35 -6.83 11.54 -11.56
N TYR A 36 -7.05 12.81 -11.89
CA TYR A 36 -7.76 13.80 -11.09
C TYR A 36 -9.07 14.19 -11.77
N SER A 37 -10.02 14.71 -11.00
CA SER A 37 -11.07 15.54 -11.57
C SER A 37 -10.52 16.86 -12.07
N GLU A 38 -11.16 17.48 -13.08
CA GLU A 38 -10.70 18.76 -13.66
C GLU A 38 -10.54 19.88 -12.61
N ASP A 39 -11.40 19.89 -11.60
CA ASP A 39 -11.35 20.83 -10.47
C ASP A 39 -10.32 20.46 -9.38
N GLY A 40 -9.61 19.34 -9.55
CA GLY A 40 -8.62 18.83 -8.59
C GLY A 40 -9.20 18.29 -7.30
N ARG A 41 -10.53 18.13 -7.18
CA ARG A 41 -11.18 17.64 -5.96
C ARG A 41 -10.93 16.15 -5.72
N TYR A 42 -11.06 15.35 -6.76
CA TYR A 42 -10.96 13.89 -6.67
C TYR A 42 -9.65 13.40 -7.24
N PHE A 43 -9.05 12.40 -6.60
CA PHE A 43 -7.92 11.66 -7.13
C PHE A 43 -8.21 10.16 -7.07
N ALA A 44 -7.96 9.46 -8.18
CA ALA A 44 -8.12 8.02 -8.27
C ALA A 44 -6.78 7.33 -8.58
N PHE A 45 -6.58 6.17 -7.95
CA PHE A 45 -5.43 5.31 -8.19
C PHE A 45 -5.79 3.84 -8.02
N GLU A 46 -4.98 2.98 -8.60
CA GLU A 46 -5.06 1.54 -8.52
C GLU A 46 -3.80 0.96 -7.86
N GLU A 47 -4.01 0.01 -6.96
CA GLU A 47 -2.99 -0.85 -6.38
C GLU A 47 -3.25 -2.30 -6.82
N PHE A 48 -2.25 -2.97 -7.40
CA PHE A 48 -2.46 -4.29 -7.99
C PHE A 48 -1.22 -5.17 -7.88
N GLY A 49 -1.42 -6.48 -7.84
CA GLY A 49 -0.33 -7.42 -7.63
C GLY A 49 -0.76 -8.87 -7.71
N ILE A 50 0.13 -9.73 -7.24
CA ILE A 50 -0.11 -11.16 -7.01
C ILE A 50 0.20 -11.39 -5.54
N GLN A 51 -0.74 -11.98 -4.81
CA GLN A 51 -0.55 -12.30 -3.40
C GLN A 51 0.57 -13.34 -3.26
N ASP A 52 1.54 -13.07 -2.38
CA ASP A 52 2.71 -13.93 -2.18
C ASP A 52 2.36 -15.29 -1.55
N GLY A 53 1.27 -15.34 -0.77
CA GLY A 53 0.77 -16.58 -0.16
C GLY A 53 -0.05 -17.46 -1.10
N SER A 54 -1.08 -16.89 -1.73
CA SER A 54 -2.05 -17.65 -2.54
C SER A 54 -1.72 -17.72 -4.03
N GLY A 55 -0.84 -16.84 -4.54
CA GLY A 55 -0.63 -16.67 -5.97
C GLY A 55 -1.80 -15.99 -6.70
N PHE A 56 -2.83 -15.52 -5.98
CA PHE A 56 -4.00 -14.92 -6.58
C PHE A 56 -3.74 -13.48 -7.02
N PRO A 57 -4.07 -13.12 -8.27
CA PRO A 57 -3.97 -11.75 -8.72
C PRO A 57 -5.06 -10.91 -8.08
N TYR A 58 -4.73 -9.67 -7.75
CA TYR A 58 -5.64 -8.67 -7.20
C TYR A 58 -5.48 -7.30 -7.87
N SER A 59 -6.53 -6.49 -7.79
CA SER A 59 -6.56 -5.08 -8.15
C SER A 59 -7.54 -4.36 -7.22
N THR A 60 -7.06 -3.29 -6.60
CA THR A 60 -7.81 -2.42 -5.70
C THR A 60 -7.78 -1.03 -6.26
N THR A 61 -8.94 -0.46 -6.55
CA THR A 61 -9.02 0.94 -6.98
C THR A 61 -9.67 1.80 -5.92
N THR A 62 -9.03 2.92 -5.62
CA THR A 62 -9.47 3.83 -4.58
C THR A 62 -9.67 5.24 -5.13
N ILE A 63 -10.66 5.98 -4.61
CA ILE A 63 -10.92 7.37 -4.98
C ILE A 63 -10.95 8.21 -3.70
N VAL A 64 -10.21 9.31 -3.69
CA VAL A 64 -10.08 10.24 -2.55
C VAL A 64 -10.74 11.57 -2.90
N ASP A 65 -11.55 12.11 -2.00
CA ASP A 65 -11.97 13.52 -1.96
C ASP A 65 -10.88 14.30 -1.20
N LEU A 66 -10.01 14.99 -1.95
CA LEU A 66 -8.80 15.62 -1.41
C LEU A 66 -9.11 16.75 -0.42
N PRO A 67 -10.03 17.71 -0.70
CA PRO A 67 -10.39 18.73 0.29
C PRO A 67 -11.01 18.18 1.57
N ALA A 68 -11.73 17.06 1.47
CA ALA A 68 -12.39 16.44 2.61
C ALA A 68 -11.49 15.45 3.38
N ASP A 69 -10.32 15.12 2.83
CA ASP A 69 -9.39 14.09 3.31
C ASP A 69 -10.10 12.75 3.60
N LYS A 70 -10.90 12.29 2.64
CA LYS A 70 -11.78 11.11 2.80
C LYS A 70 -11.87 10.26 1.55
N TRP A 71 -12.05 8.96 1.76
CA TRP A 71 -12.47 8.05 0.70
C TRP A 71 -13.86 8.43 0.16
N VAL A 72 -14.02 8.36 -1.16
CA VAL A 72 -15.33 8.49 -1.79
C VAL A 72 -16.17 7.25 -1.47
N SER A 73 -17.44 7.46 -1.14
CA SER A 73 -18.36 6.37 -0.80
C SER A 73 -18.43 5.31 -1.90
N GLY A 74 -18.35 4.04 -1.51
CA GLY A 74 -18.30 2.91 -2.43
C GLY A 74 -16.90 2.53 -2.90
N THR A 75 -15.87 3.24 -2.45
CA THR A 75 -14.46 2.86 -2.63
C THR A 75 -13.85 2.38 -1.31
N PRO A 76 -12.84 1.49 -1.33
CA PRO A 76 -12.16 0.94 -2.51
C PRO A 76 -12.95 -0.14 -3.27
N TYR A 77 -12.77 -0.19 -4.58
CA TYR A 77 -13.19 -1.30 -5.46
C TYR A 77 -12.14 -2.40 -5.39
N ARG A 78 -12.39 -3.45 -4.61
CA ARG A 78 -11.49 -4.59 -4.46
C ARG A 78 -11.88 -5.74 -5.37
N MET A 79 -10.93 -6.22 -6.17
CA MET A 79 -11.08 -7.37 -7.03
C MET A 79 -9.94 -8.37 -6.78
N VAL A 80 -10.30 -9.57 -6.35
CA VAL A 80 -9.40 -10.73 -6.26
C VAL A 80 -9.97 -11.85 -7.13
N ARG A 81 -9.10 -12.65 -7.77
CA ARG A 81 -9.52 -13.88 -8.45
C ARG A 81 -8.76 -15.05 -7.88
N GLN A 82 -9.50 -16.02 -7.36
CA GLN A 82 -8.96 -17.32 -6.93
C GLN A 82 -8.73 -18.23 -8.14
N ASP A 83 -7.97 -17.72 -9.09
CA ASP A 83 -7.63 -18.37 -10.35
C ASP A 83 -6.27 -17.83 -10.77
N GLU A 84 -5.22 -18.62 -10.56
CA GLU A 84 -3.84 -18.26 -10.92
C GLU A 84 -3.62 -18.18 -12.44
N SER A 85 -4.58 -18.63 -13.25
CA SER A 85 -4.47 -18.61 -14.72
C SER A 85 -4.88 -17.28 -15.35
N ILE A 86 -5.62 -16.43 -14.62
CA ILE A 86 -5.97 -15.10 -15.13
C ILE A 86 -4.73 -14.20 -15.08
N SER A 87 -4.44 -13.54 -16.20
CA SER A 87 -3.35 -12.57 -16.22
C SER A 87 -3.70 -11.35 -15.37
N ILE A 88 -2.70 -10.76 -14.72
CA ILE A 88 -2.88 -9.51 -13.97
C ILE A 88 -3.46 -8.41 -14.87
N GLY A 89 -3.04 -8.33 -16.13
CA GLY A 89 -3.57 -7.36 -17.09
C GLY A 89 -5.06 -7.58 -17.38
N ASP A 90 -5.53 -8.82 -17.43
CA ASP A 90 -6.94 -9.14 -17.66
C ASP A 90 -7.79 -8.80 -16.44
N LEU A 91 -7.29 -9.11 -15.24
CA LEU A 91 -7.90 -8.71 -13.99
C LEU A 91 -8.07 -7.19 -13.90
N ARG A 92 -7.01 -6.43 -14.18
CA ARG A 92 -7.05 -4.96 -14.15
C ARG A 92 -8.08 -4.39 -15.14
N ARG A 93 -8.20 -4.98 -16.32
CA ARG A 93 -9.25 -4.57 -17.29
C ARG A 93 -10.66 -4.89 -16.80
N LEU A 94 -10.85 -5.91 -15.96
CA LEU A 94 -12.13 -6.17 -15.31
C LEU A 94 -12.38 -5.17 -14.18
N ALA A 95 -11.38 -4.92 -13.33
CA ALA A 95 -11.47 -3.93 -12.24
C ALA A 95 -11.79 -2.52 -12.76
N ALA A 96 -11.14 -2.11 -13.85
CA ALA A 96 -11.42 -0.83 -14.51
C ALA A 96 -12.88 -0.68 -14.96
N LYS A 97 -13.56 -1.78 -15.33
CA LYS A 97 -14.99 -1.74 -15.71
C LYS A 97 -15.89 -1.52 -14.50
N ASP A 98 -15.55 -2.10 -13.34
CA ASP A 98 -16.36 -1.99 -12.13
C ASP A 98 -16.40 -0.56 -11.59
N MET A 99 -15.31 0.18 -11.76
CA MET A 99 -15.18 1.58 -11.32
C MET A 99 -15.57 2.62 -12.38
N ALA A 100 -15.74 2.22 -13.65
CA ALA A 100 -15.89 3.16 -14.78
C ALA A 100 -17.00 4.19 -14.57
N ARG A 101 -18.13 3.76 -13.98
CA ARG A 101 -19.25 4.67 -13.66
C ARG A 101 -18.84 5.76 -12.69
N SER A 102 -18.07 5.43 -11.66
CA SER A 102 -17.66 6.40 -10.64
C SER A 102 -16.63 7.37 -11.17
N ILE A 103 -15.69 6.90 -12.00
CA ILE A 103 -14.76 7.77 -12.73
C ILE A 103 -15.50 8.79 -13.59
N ASP A 104 -16.46 8.32 -14.39
CA ASP A 104 -17.27 9.17 -15.27
C ASP A 104 -18.13 10.17 -14.45
N THR A 105 -18.80 9.69 -13.40
CA THR A 105 -19.67 10.51 -12.56
C THR A 105 -18.91 11.61 -11.80
N LEU A 106 -17.68 11.32 -11.38
CA LEU A 106 -16.82 12.25 -10.65
C LEU A 106 -15.95 13.10 -11.57
N GLY A 107 -16.03 12.90 -12.90
CA GLY A 107 -15.27 13.65 -13.89
C GLY A 107 -13.76 13.47 -13.77
N ILE A 108 -13.30 12.27 -13.43
CA ILE A 108 -11.86 11.96 -13.25
C ILE A 108 -11.25 11.62 -14.61
N ASP A 109 -10.90 12.65 -15.37
CA ASP A 109 -10.36 12.53 -16.73
C ASP A 109 -9.02 13.27 -16.93
N TYR A 110 -8.55 14.02 -15.92
CA TYR A 110 -7.29 14.72 -15.98
C TYR A 110 -6.14 13.79 -15.59
N PRO A 111 -5.13 13.58 -16.46
CA PRO A 111 -4.08 12.61 -16.20
C PRO A 111 -3.21 13.05 -15.01
N ALA A 112 -2.92 12.11 -14.13
CA ALA A 112 -1.96 12.30 -13.06
C ALA A 112 -0.53 12.08 -13.59
N ALA A 113 0.38 12.98 -13.25
CA ALA A 113 1.80 12.86 -13.55
C ALA A 113 2.60 12.73 -12.25
N ILE A 114 3.48 11.74 -12.19
CA ILE A 114 4.41 11.58 -11.07
C ILE A 114 5.56 12.55 -11.30
N ILE A 115 5.66 13.58 -10.46
CA ILE A 115 6.74 14.59 -10.54
C ILE A 115 7.95 14.24 -9.66
N ALA A 116 7.75 13.40 -8.63
CA ALA A 116 8.79 12.91 -7.74
C ALA A 116 8.33 11.58 -7.11
N LEU A 117 9.27 10.65 -6.89
CA LEU A 117 9.01 9.34 -6.29
C LEU A 117 10.29 8.78 -5.68
N ASN A 118 10.24 8.33 -4.43
CA ASN A 118 11.23 7.39 -3.88
C ASN A 118 10.84 5.99 -4.33
N GLY A 119 11.42 5.50 -5.42
CA GLY A 119 11.06 4.19 -5.99
C GLY A 119 11.71 3.03 -5.24
N ASP A 120 11.05 1.87 -5.21
CA ASP A 120 11.52 0.65 -4.52
C ASP A 120 12.88 0.10 -5.00
N GLY A 121 13.40 0.63 -6.10
CA GLY A 121 14.71 0.28 -6.66
C GLY A 121 15.78 1.35 -6.52
N ASP A 122 15.49 2.45 -5.80
CA ASP A 122 16.46 3.53 -5.56
C ASP A 122 17.24 3.26 -4.26
N PRO A 123 18.51 2.80 -4.34
CA PRO A 123 19.30 2.49 -3.16
C PRO A 123 19.73 3.75 -2.38
N ASP A 124 19.66 4.91 -3.02
CA ASP A 124 20.13 6.19 -2.47
C ASP A 124 18.96 7.07 -1.99
N ALA A 125 17.72 6.62 -2.16
CA ALA A 125 16.54 7.33 -1.68
C ALA A 125 16.58 7.47 -0.15
N ALA A 126 16.48 8.71 0.33
CA ALA A 126 16.37 8.99 1.76
C ALA A 126 15.00 8.52 2.27
N ALA A 127 14.98 7.40 2.99
CA ALA A 127 13.76 6.88 3.60
C ALA A 127 13.08 7.97 4.44
N GLY A 128 11.83 8.29 4.11
CA GLY A 128 11.03 9.31 4.81
C GLY A 128 11.28 10.75 4.39
N SER A 129 12.02 11.05 3.32
CA SER A 129 12.07 12.40 2.75
C SER A 129 12.10 12.39 1.23
N LEU A 130 11.48 13.40 0.61
CA LEU A 130 11.37 13.52 -0.84
C LEU A 130 11.47 15.00 -1.22
N ARG A 131 12.44 15.34 -2.08
CA ARG A 131 12.49 16.66 -2.71
C ARG A 131 11.67 16.63 -3.99
N PHE A 132 10.86 17.65 -4.20
CA PHE A 132 10.03 17.79 -5.40
C PHE A 132 9.88 19.27 -5.77
N GLY A 133 9.40 19.55 -6.97
CA GLY A 133 9.11 20.91 -7.42
C GLY A 133 8.48 20.89 -8.81
N GLN A 134 8.16 22.07 -9.34
CA GLN A 134 7.63 22.20 -10.69
C GLN A 134 8.70 21.80 -11.72
N PRO A 135 8.43 20.81 -12.59
CA PRO A 135 9.38 20.43 -13.63
C PRO A 135 9.66 21.62 -14.57
N GLY A 136 10.93 21.99 -14.71
CA GLY A 136 11.36 22.96 -15.71
C GLY A 136 11.13 22.47 -17.13
N TYR A 137 11.08 23.40 -18.10
CA TYR A 137 10.97 23.04 -19.51
C TYR A 137 12.33 22.68 -20.12
N GLY A 138 12.44 21.48 -20.70
CA GLY A 138 13.66 21.04 -21.40
C GLY A 138 14.82 20.77 -20.44
N LEU A 139 15.86 21.62 -20.50
CA LEU A 139 17.04 21.53 -19.62
C LEU A 139 17.01 22.57 -18.48
N LEU A 140 15.88 23.27 -18.31
CA LEU A 140 15.72 24.20 -17.20
C LEU A 140 15.68 23.45 -15.86
N PRO A 141 16.19 24.07 -14.78
CA PRO A 141 16.14 23.47 -13.45
C PRO A 141 14.69 23.30 -12.97
N VAL A 142 14.51 22.49 -11.92
CA VAL A 142 13.25 22.42 -11.18
C VAL A 142 13.00 23.80 -10.54
N GLU A 143 11.77 24.27 -10.66
CA GLU A 143 11.29 25.51 -10.04
C GLU A 143 10.47 25.16 -8.80
N ASP A 144 10.31 26.11 -7.88
CA ASP A 144 9.51 25.95 -6.66
C ASP A 144 9.82 24.63 -5.91
N GLU A 145 11.10 24.44 -5.60
CA GLU A 145 11.56 23.25 -4.90
C GLU A 145 11.06 23.23 -3.44
N HIS A 146 10.53 22.08 -3.05
CA HIS A 146 9.98 21.78 -1.74
C HIS A 146 10.61 20.50 -1.17
N LEU A 147 10.63 20.40 0.15
CA LEU A 147 10.99 19.19 0.89
C LEU A 147 9.76 18.62 1.60
N LEU A 148 9.40 17.39 1.24
CA LEU A 148 8.41 16.59 1.96
C LEU A 148 9.14 15.64 2.93
N GLU A 149 8.69 15.59 4.18
CA GLU A 149 9.25 14.71 5.21
C GLU A 149 8.14 13.89 5.88
N LEU A 150 8.38 12.59 6.06
CA LEU A 150 7.52 11.66 6.76
C LEU A 150 8.24 11.16 8.02
N GLU A 151 7.71 11.55 9.18
CA GLU A 151 8.23 11.15 10.48
C GLU A 151 7.37 10.01 11.05
N ALA A 152 7.99 8.87 11.38
CA ALA A 152 7.32 7.79 12.10
C ALA A 152 7.53 7.96 13.62
N PHE A 153 6.47 7.77 14.40
CA PHE A 153 6.51 7.81 15.87
C PHE A 153 5.74 6.64 16.50
N ASP A 154 6.04 6.34 17.76
CA ASP A 154 5.33 5.29 18.50
C ASP A 154 3.95 5.78 18.95
N LEU A 155 2.89 5.08 18.57
CA LEU A 155 1.55 5.23 19.15
C LEU A 155 1.41 4.33 20.38
N ALA A 156 0.49 4.69 21.28
CA ALA A 156 0.12 3.82 22.39
C ALA A 156 -0.49 2.53 21.82
N SER A 157 0.03 1.36 22.22
CA SER A 157 -0.42 0.07 21.70
C SER A 157 -1.91 -0.15 22.01
N GLY A 158 -2.74 -0.14 20.97
CA GLY A 158 -4.14 -0.58 21.05
C GLY A 158 -4.21 -2.09 20.79
N SER A 159 -4.26 -2.89 21.86
CA SER A 159 -4.58 -4.33 21.91
C SER A 159 -3.92 -5.30 20.89
N ASP A 160 -3.12 -6.22 21.43
CA ASP A 160 -2.72 -7.55 20.90
C ASP A 160 -2.26 -7.64 19.43
N CYS A 161 -1.12 -7.03 19.11
CA CYS A 161 -0.26 -7.50 18.00
C CYS A 161 0.92 -8.31 18.54
N ALA A 162 0.64 -9.40 19.27
CA ALA A 162 1.66 -10.21 19.97
C ALA A 162 2.63 -11.00 19.06
N ILE A 163 2.60 -10.80 17.74
CA ILE A 163 3.36 -11.58 16.75
C ILE A 163 4.46 -10.76 16.04
N ILE A 164 4.35 -9.42 16.02
CA ILE A 164 5.31 -8.53 15.34
C ILE A 164 5.57 -7.34 16.27
N ASP A 165 6.82 -7.20 16.73
CA ASP A 165 7.38 -6.13 17.60
C ASP A 165 6.44 -4.95 17.97
N ASP A 166 5.58 -5.24 18.95
CA ASP A 166 4.80 -4.49 19.97
C ASP A 166 4.50 -2.97 19.91
N LYS A 167 4.75 -2.26 18.80
CA LYS A 167 4.41 -0.83 18.72
C LYS A 167 3.71 -0.46 17.42
N THR A 168 2.44 -0.11 17.56
CA THR A 168 1.71 0.63 16.52
C THR A 168 2.48 1.90 16.21
N LYS A 169 2.77 2.14 14.93
CA LYS A 169 3.42 3.37 14.46
C LYS A 169 2.35 4.35 13.99
N GLY A 170 2.55 5.63 14.30
CA GLY A 170 1.86 6.74 13.68
C GLY A 170 2.82 7.53 12.79
N PHE A 171 2.26 8.35 11.91
CA PHE A 171 3.02 9.15 10.96
C PHE A 171 2.66 10.64 11.06
N ALA A 172 3.66 11.49 10.83
CA ALA A 172 3.48 12.92 10.67
C ALA A 172 4.13 13.38 9.35
N LEU A 173 3.39 14.18 8.59
CA LEU A 173 3.83 14.72 7.30
C LEU A 173 4.21 16.19 7.46
N LYS A 174 5.37 16.58 6.96
CA LYS A 174 5.86 17.97 6.95
C LYS A 174 6.21 18.41 5.54
N LEU A 175 5.93 19.68 5.25
CA LEU A 175 6.31 20.36 4.02
C LEU A 175 7.15 21.58 4.39
N ASP A 176 8.39 21.63 3.93
CA ASP A 176 9.36 22.71 4.24
C ASP A 176 9.47 22.99 5.75
N GLY A 177 9.48 21.92 6.55
CA GLY A 177 9.54 21.98 8.02
C GLY A 177 8.22 22.33 8.71
N VAL A 178 7.14 22.61 7.96
CA VAL A 178 5.80 22.86 8.50
C VAL A 178 5.01 21.56 8.55
N GLU A 179 4.55 21.15 9.74
CA GLU A 179 3.68 19.97 9.89
C GLU A 179 2.31 20.21 9.24
N LEU A 180 1.95 19.34 8.30
CA LEU A 180 0.68 19.35 7.58
C LEU A 180 -0.37 18.50 8.27
N THR A 181 0.03 17.28 8.68
CA THR A 181 -0.85 16.33 9.37
C THR A 181 -0.05 15.42 10.28
N ARG A 182 -0.73 14.86 11.27
CA ARG A 182 -0.19 13.88 12.21
C ARG A 182 -1.32 12.93 12.61
N ASP A 183 -1.03 11.64 12.61
CA ASP A 183 -1.97 10.64 13.10
C ASP A 183 -2.39 10.94 14.54
N ALA A 184 -3.71 10.90 14.78
CA ALA A 184 -4.25 11.10 16.12
C ALA A 184 -3.92 9.90 17.02
N VAL A 185 -3.68 10.17 18.30
CA VAL A 185 -3.39 9.16 19.32
C VAL A 185 -4.66 8.46 19.83
N GLU A 186 -5.83 8.78 19.27
CA GLU A 186 -7.12 8.46 19.88
C GLU A 186 -7.83 7.30 19.15
N PHE A 187 -7.89 6.15 19.82
CA PHE A 187 -8.73 5.01 19.45
C PHE A 187 -10.21 5.31 19.77
N GLU A 188 -10.86 6.19 19.01
CA GLU A 188 -12.33 6.22 18.93
C GLU A 188 -12.80 5.26 17.83
N GLY A 189 -12.73 3.95 18.09
CA GLY A 189 -13.64 2.93 17.55
C GLY A 189 -13.89 2.84 16.03
N LYS A 190 -13.15 3.54 15.19
CA LYS A 190 -13.31 3.54 13.74
C LYS A 190 -11.92 3.52 13.12
N ALA A 191 -11.40 2.31 12.95
CA ALA A 191 -10.20 2.08 12.18
C ALA A 191 -10.40 2.62 10.76
N LEU A 192 -9.83 3.79 10.47
CA LEU A 192 -9.28 4.08 9.14
C LEU A 192 -7.96 3.31 9.04
N GLY A 193 -8.06 1.99 9.15
CA GLY A 193 -6.95 1.11 8.83
C GLY A 193 -6.83 1.09 7.32
N LEU A 194 -5.66 1.40 6.79
CA LEU A 194 -5.18 0.73 5.60
C LEU A 194 -5.23 -0.77 5.93
N VAL A 195 -6.32 -1.44 5.55
CA VAL A 195 -6.42 -2.89 5.65
C VAL A 195 -5.48 -3.43 4.58
N ILE A 196 -4.22 -3.60 4.96
CA ILE A 196 -3.37 -4.64 4.41
C ILE A 196 -3.98 -5.93 4.95
N ASP A 197 -4.67 -6.62 4.05
CA ASP A 197 -5.29 -7.91 4.30
C ASP A 197 -4.20 -8.95 4.20
N ASP A 198 -3.52 -9.24 5.32
CA ASP A 198 -2.62 -10.38 5.44
C ASP A 198 -3.45 -11.65 5.52
N GLY A 199 -3.94 -12.11 4.36
CA GLY A 199 -4.63 -13.38 4.19
C GLY A 199 -3.73 -14.59 4.39
#